data_AF-A0A8J2BFK7-F1
#
_entry.id   AF-A0A8J2BFK7-F1
#
_cell.length_a   1.000
_cell.length_b   1.000
_cell.length_c   1.000
_cell.angle_alpha   90.00
_cell.angle_beta   90.00
_cell.angle_gamma   90.00
#
_symmetry.space_group_name_H-M   'P 1'
#
loop_
_entity.id
_entity.type
_entity.pdbx_description
1 polymer ?
#
loop_
_entity_poly.entity_id
_entity_poly.type
_entity_poly.pdbx_seq_one_letter_code
_entity_poly.pdbx_strand_id
1 'polypeptide(L)'
;MCSFLVTTLAAALLRNLTYVNFFQQMRGPDGTSILHAADGTNGYTFVHNLLSQTQTFLDSGGATWQPFQEGRIFAVFNGEIYNY
;
A
#
# COMPACT_ATOMS: atom_id res chain seq x y z
N MET A 1 3.75 13.09 -1.85
CA MET A 1 2.99 12.01 -2.53
C MET A 1 3.52 10.66 -2.05
N CYS A 2 2.66 9.73 -1.62
CA CYS A 2 2.95 8.35 -1.17
C CYS A 2 3.78 7.48 -2.15
N SER A 3 3.99 6.19 -1.89
CA SER A 3 4.51 5.24 -2.88
C SER A 3 3.92 3.85 -2.68
N PHE A 4 4.03 2.99 -3.70
CA PHE A 4 3.64 1.60 -3.58
C PHE A 4 4.54 0.68 -4.40
N LEU A 5 4.70 -0.55 -3.92
CA LEU A 5 5.31 -1.67 -4.64
C LEU A 5 4.31 -2.81 -4.72
N VAL A 6 4.26 -3.45 -5.88
CA VAL A 6 3.46 -4.66 -6.11
C VAL A 6 4.36 -5.72 -6.73
N THR A 7 4.27 -6.94 -6.23
CA THR A 7 5.04 -8.07 -6.76
C THR A 7 4.25 -9.37 -6.70
N THR A 8 4.50 -10.25 -7.67
CA THR A 8 3.96 -11.63 -7.70
C THR A 8 4.84 -12.61 -6.93
N LEU A 9 5.94 -12.15 -6.35
CA LEU A 9 6.72 -12.96 -5.43
C LEU A 9 5.88 -13.18 -4.17
N ALA A 10 5.56 -14.45 -3.91
CA ALA A 10 4.92 -14.86 -2.68
C ALA A 10 5.73 -14.40 -1.47
N ALA A 11 5.04 -14.15 -0.35
CA ALA A 11 5.67 -13.67 0.90
C ALA A 11 6.88 -14.54 1.32
N ALA A 12 6.78 -15.86 1.16
CA ALA A 12 7.84 -16.80 1.48
C ALA A 12 9.12 -16.66 0.62
N LEU A 13 9.02 -16.04 -0.56
CA LEU A 13 10.15 -15.82 -1.48
C LEU A 13 10.73 -14.41 -1.35
N LEU A 14 10.05 -13.50 -0.65
CA LEU A 14 10.52 -12.14 -0.42
C LEU A 14 11.61 -12.14 0.65
N ARG A 15 12.87 -12.08 0.19
CA ARG A 15 14.03 -12.15 1.08
C ARG A 15 14.34 -10.85 1.81
N ASN A 16 14.06 -9.70 1.19
CA ASN A 16 14.43 -8.41 1.76
C ASN A 16 13.49 -7.28 1.33
N LEU A 17 12.22 -7.42 1.70
CA LEU A 17 11.20 -6.41 1.39
C LEU A 17 11.54 -5.04 1.97
N THR A 18 12.15 -5.01 3.17
CA THR A 18 12.60 -3.78 3.82
C THR A 18 13.60 -3.01 2.96
N TYR A 19 14.63 -3.69 2.43
CA TYR A 19 15.62 -3.05 1.56
C TYR A 19 15.02 -2.54 0.25
N VAL A 20 14.16 -3.34 -0.39
CA VAL A 20 13.54 -2.90 -1.65
C VAL A 20 12.61 -1.71 -1.41
N ASN A 21 11.87 -1.71 -0.30
CA ASN A 21 10.98 -0.61 0.06
C ASN A 21 11.72 0.67 0.51
N PHE A 22 12.92 0.54 1.07
CA PHE A 22 13.74 1.65 1.56
C PHE A 22 13.87 2.80 0.55
N PHE A 23 14.09 2.47 -0.73
CA PHE A 23 14.29 3.45 -1.80
C PHE A 23 13.06 4.31 -2.12
N GLN A 24 11.87 3.86 -1.74
CA GLN A 24 10.62 4.57 -2.01
C GLN A 24 9.88 4.99 -0.73
N GLN A 25 10.34 4.55 0.44
CA GLN A 25 9.69 4.81 1.73
C GLN A 25 9.59 6.31 2.05
N MET A 26 10.59 7.10 1.67
CA MET A 26 10.61 8.55 1.87
C MET A 26 9.46 9.30 1.18
N ARG A 27 8.80 8.70 0.19
CA ARG A 27 7.61 9.27 -0.43
C ARG A 27 6.38 9.19 0.48
N GLY A 28 6.35 8.23 1.40
CA GLY A 28 5.29 8.04 2.40
C GLY A 28 5.86 7.77 3.78
N PRO A 29 6.39 8.79 4.47
CA PRO A 29 7.06 8.63 5.76
C PRO A 29 6.11 8.36 6.93
N ASP A 30 4.80 8.54 6.76
CA ASP A 30 3.83 8.46 7.87
C ASP A 30 3.51 7.02 8.27
N GLY A 31 3.76 6.06 7.38
CA GLY A 31 3.65 4.64 7.70
C GLY A 31 3.72 3.73 6.49
N THR A 32 3.99 2.45 6.72
CA THR A 32 4.05 1.42 5.68
C THR A 32 3.03 0.33 6.00
N SER A 33 2.20 -0.01 5.02
CA SER A 33 1.26 -1.12 5.07
C SER A 33 1.65 -2.19 4.06
N ILE A 34 1.53 -3.46 4.46
CA ILE A 34 1.87 -4.62 3.64
C ILE A 34 0.68 -5.57 3.63
N LEU A 35 0.25 -5.99 2.44
CA LEU A 35 -0.82 -6.96 2.25
C LEU A 35 -0.33 -8.11 1.37
N HIS A 36 -0.53 -9.34 1.84
CA HIS A 36 -0.30 -10.55 1.07
C HIS A 36 -1.65 -11.11 0.61
N ALA A 37 -1.94 -11.02 -0.68
CA ALA A 37 -3.14 -11.58 -1.29
C ALA A 37 -2.79 -12.89 -2.02
N ALA A 38 -3.68 -13.87 -1.99
CA ALA A 38 -3.53 -15.09 -2.76
C ALA A 38 -4.87 -15.55 -3.33
N ASP A 39 -4.90 -16.06 -4.56
CA ASP A 39 -6.10 -16.61 -5.21
C ASP A 39 -6.13 -18.16 -5.23
N GLY A 40 -5.22 -18.80 -4.48
CA GLY A 40 -5.02 -20.24 -4.46
C GLY A 40 -4.01 -20.75 -5.50
N THR A 41 -3.70 -19.95 -6.53
CA THR A 41 -2.73 -20.29 -7.59
C THR A 41 -1.60 -19.26 -7.74
N ASN A 42 -1.87 -18.00 -7.44
CA ASN A 42 -0.94 -16.87 -7.51
C ASN A 42 -0.94 -16.12 -6.19
N GLY A 43 0.26 -15.68 -5.77
CA GLY A 43 0.46 -14.82 -4.61
C GLY A 43 0.88 -13.43 -5.04
N TYR A 44 0.26 -12.40 -4.47
CA TYR A 44 0.62 -11.01 -4.65
C TYR A 44 1.01 -10.40 -3.32
N THR A 45 2.07 -9.61 -3.31
CA THR A 45 2.43 -8.76 -2.17
C THR A 45 2.32 -7.31 -2.60
N PHE A 46 1.52 -6.56 -1.84
CA PHE A 46 1.39 -5.12 -1.96
C PHE A 46 2.10 -4.46 -0.79
N VAL A 47 2.84 -3.41 -1.06
CA VAL A 47 3.42 -2.50 -0.07
C VAL A 47 2.99 -1.11 -0.42
N HIS A 48 2.49 -0.35 0.55
CA HIS A 48 2.16 1.06 0.37
C HIS A 48 2.81 1.89 1.49
N ASN A 49 3.51 2.95 1.11
CA ASN A 49 4.05 3.93 2.04
C ASN A 49 3.14 5.15 2.01
N LEU A 50 2.51 5.44 3.13
CA LEU A 50 1.52 6.49 3.29
C LEU A 50 2.20 7.84 3.50
N LEU A 51 1.76 8.83 2.71
CA LEU A 51 1.84 10.24 3.09
C LEU A 51 0.40 10.71 3.24
N SER A 52 -0.01 10.97 4.47
CA SER A 52 -1.35 11.34 4.84
C SER A 52 -1.56 12.83 4.62
N GLN A 53 -2.11 13.18 3.46
CA GLN A 53 -2.42 14.58 3.11
C GLN A 53 -3.89 14.93 3.36
N THR A 54 -4.80 13.99 3.18
CA THR A 54 -6.26 14.17 3.32
C THR A 54 -6.78 13.88 4.73
N GLN A 55 -5.89 13.77 5.72
CA GLN A 55 -6.21 13.45 7.12
C GLN A 55 -7.26 14.39 7.75
N THR A 56 -7.43 15.57 7.16
CA THR A 56 -8.45 16.57 7.52
C THR A 56 -9.89 16.24 7.09
N PHE A 57 -10.13 15.22 6.26
CA PHE A 57 -11.44 14.91 5.68
C PHE A 57 -12.09 13.62 6.18
N LEU A 58 -11.43 12.86 7.06
CA LEU A 58 -12.07 11.75 7.76
C LEU A 58 -12.49 12.24 9.14
N ASP A 59 -13.81 12.32 9.37
CA ASP A 59 -14.45 12.78 10.61
C ASP A 59 -14.00 12.03 11.89
N SER A 60 -13.21 10.96 11.73
CA SER A 60 -12.61 10.13 12.78
C SER A 60 -11.14 10.43 13.07
N GLY A 61 -10.49 11.36 12.35
CA GLY A 61 -9.07 11.71 12.53
C GLY A 61 -8.08 10.59 12.18
N GLY A 62 -8.52 9.57 11.43
CA GLY A 62 -7.73 8.40 11.07
C GLY A 62 -7.00 8.51 9.72
N ALA A 63 -5.93 7.73 9.57
CA ALA A 63 -5.26 7.53 8.29
C ALA A 63 -6.01 6.53 7.39
N THR A 64 -6.13 6.84 6.09
CA THR A 64 -6.63 5.89 5.09
C THR A 64 -5.52 4.96 4.64
N TRP A 65 -5.47 3.77 5.22
CA TRP A 65 -4.51 2.74 4.84
C TRP A 65 -4.83 2.12 3.47
N GLN A 66 -3.79 1.75 2.73
CA GLN A 66 -3.88 1.03 1.45
C GLN A 66 -3.02 -0.24 1.53
N PRO A 67 -3.29 -1.30 0.75
CA PRO A 67 -4.29 -1.39 -0.32
C PRO A 67 -5.72 -1.29 0.19
N PHE A 68 -6.60 -0.73 -0.63
CA PHE A 68 -8.03 -0.96 -0.49
C PHE A 68 -8.35 -2.38 -0.91
N GLN A 69 -9.31 -3.00 -0.22
CA GLN A 69 -9.76 -4.34 -0.54
C GLN A 69 -11.29 -4.39 -0.53
N GLU A 70 -11.85 -4.91 -1.62
CA GLU A 70 -13.26 -5.27 -1.72
C GLU A 70 -13.37 -6.67 -2.34
N GLY A 71 -13.65 -7.67 -1.49
CA GLY A 71 -13.65 -9.08 -1.92
C GLY A 71 -12.28 -9.51 -2.47
N ARG A 72 -12.23 -9.79 -3.78
CA ARG A 72 -11.01 -10.18 -4.54
C ARG A 72 -10.40 -9.03 -5.33
N ILE A 73 -10.91 -7.81 -5.15
CA ILE A 73 -10.42 -6.60 -5.82
C ILE A 73 -9.50 -5.87 -4.84
N PHE A 74 -8.29 -5.54 -5.31
CA PHE A 74 -7.28 -4.82 -4.54
C PHE A 74 -6.87 -3.57 -5.31
N ALA A 75 -6.80 -2.43 -4.62
CA ALA A 75 -6.38 -1.18 -5.24
C ALA A 75 -5.32 -0.48 -4.39
N VAL A 76 -4.29 0.02 -5.07
CA VAL A 76 -3.29 0.94 -4.53
C VAL A 76 -3.17 2.11 -5.50
N PHE A 77 -3.01 3.32 -4.99
CA PHE A 77 -2.84 4.49 -5.84
C PHE A 77 -1.95 5.53 -5.17
N ASN A 78 -1.29 6.32 -6.00
CA ASN A 78 -0.48 7.45 -5.58
C ASN A 78 -0.99 8.71 -6.28
N GLY A 79 -1.79 9.49 -5.56
CA GLY A 79 -2.39 10.71 -6.10
C GLY A 79 -3.54 11.18 -5.24
N GLU A 80 -4.29 12.14 -5.77
CA GLU A 80 -5.53 12.65 -5.20
C GLU A 80 -6.59 12.60 -6.29
N ILE A 81 -7.76 12.09 -5.96
CA ILE A 81 -8.93 12.16 -6.82
C ILE A 81 -9.67 13.42 -6.36
N TYR A 82 -9.91 14.38 -7.25
CA TYR A 82 -10.52 15.67 -6.85
C TYR A 82 -12.05 15.69 -7.01
N ASN A 83 -12.60 14.72 -7.72
CA ASN A 83 -14.02 14.61 -8.05
C ASN A 83 -14.61 13.25 -7.57
N TYR A 84 -14.11 12.75 -6.44
CA TYR A 84 -14.59 11.53 -5.80
C TYR A 84 -15.79 11.77 -4.90
#